data_AF-A0A2V6FVF4-F1
#
_entry.id   AF-A0A2V6FVF4-F1
#
_cell.length_a   1.000
_cell.length_b   1.000
_cell.length_c   1.000
_cell.angle_alpha   90.00
_cell.angle_beta   90.00
_cell.angle_gamma   90.00
#
_symmetry.space_group_name_H-M   'P 1'
#
loop_
_entity.id
_entity.type
_entity.pdbx_description
1 polymer ?
#
loop_
_entity_poly.entity_id
_entity_poly.type
_entity_poly.pdbx_seq_one_letter_code
_entity_poly.pdbx_strand_id
1 'polypeptide(L)'
;MRRKLLILAAAVAIFLILVAALGTTLFFSPLATHYVESGAFRVAMENETAKGLHFPASEYAPIRRTSWVTAQSEGLTASDGEKALKSLDAHGITARFNPWGVFVRQWRFSDVHVESGEVAIQIYQANPEAVKPKPWFSIFLPNRVFLKHVESEHSDITWQFRGELAGFFGTQLLITPHGSDFEYFATGGRLKMALVPELDLRRAHILITKTLLTVYNIDLASDSRSDESIRAGGYAGIGKDKSVDVKATFDRVPIRAWLPAQWKRSLSGNASGEVHWGGENPKLESSLGDGALRVHEGRVENLPVLTKLAEVEYLQLDDCSLNIAWRYPRIDIKDISIEDKGKLRIEGEISIERHVLHGALRLGFTRRYLDWLPHAEEVFNRERSGYLWTTVHFSGTIDEPKQDLSPRIIELFKESPGAYLQLLFRQFGNWLNKTFGGDH
;
A
#
# COMPACT_ATOMS: atom_id res chain seq x y z
N MET A 1 -47.84 -42.96 -39.94
CA MET A 1 -47.42 -41.97 -38.91
C MET A 1 -45.95 -41.53 -39.03
N ARG A 2 -44.98 -42.44 -39.21
CA ARG A 2 -43.53 -42.09 -39.35
C ARG A 2 -43.19 -41.01 -40.40
N ARG A 3 -43.83 -41.02 -41.56
CA ARG A 3 -43.58 -40.04 -42.65
C ARG A 3 -43.99 -38.61 -42.28
N LYS A 4 -45.06 -38.43 -41.50
CA LYS A 4 -45.52 -37.11 -41.03
C LYS A 4 -44.61 -36.52 -39.95
N LEU A 5 -44.07 -37.37 -39.06
CA LEU A 5 -43.08 -36.98 -38.04
C LEU A 5 -41.74 -36.56 -38.67
N LEU A 6 -41.27 -37.26 -39.72
CA LEU A 6 -40.06 -36.88 -40.44
C LEU A 6 -40.21 -35.55 -41.20
N ILE A 7 -41.38 -35.30 -41.81
CA ILE A 7 -41.68 -34.02 -42.47
C ILE A 7 -41.76 -32.89 -41.45
N LEU A 8 -42.36 -33.13 -40.27
CA LEU A 8 -42.42 -32.14 -39.19
C LEU A 8 -41.02 -31.84 -38.63
N ALA A 9 -40.19 -32.87 -38.41
CA ALA A 9 -38.82 -32.70 -37.94
C ALA A 9 -37.94 -31.96 -38.97
N ALA A 10 -38.10 -32.27 -40.27
CA ALA A 10 -37.40 -31.57 -41.34
C ALA A 10 -37.87 -30.10 -41.46
N ALA A 11 -39.18 -29.83 -41.31
CA ALA A 11 -39.72 -28.47 -41.32
C ALA A 11 -39.21 -27.66 -40.12
N VAL A 12 -39.11 -28.26 -38.93
CA VAL A 12 -38.52 -27.62 -37.75
C VAL A 12 -37.02 -27.37 -37.95
N ALA A 13 -36.28 -28.32 -38.52
CA ALA A 13 -34.86 -28.13 -38.81
C ALA A 13 -34.62 -27.02 -39.85
N ILE A 14 -35.42 -26.98 -40.92
CA ILE A 14 -35.36 -25.93 -41.95
C ILE A 14 -35.74 -24.57 -41.35
N PHE A 15 -36.77 -24.53 -40.50
CA PHE A 15 -37.16 -23.31 -39.79
C PHE A 15 -36.05 -22.81 -38.86
N LEU A 16 -35.40 -23.71 -38.11
CA LEU A 16 -34.25 -23.35 -37.26
C LEU A 16 -33.06 -22.85 -38.08
N ILE A 17 -32.78 -23.46 -39.24
CA ILE A 17 -31.73 -22.99 -40.16
C ILE A 17 -32.08 -21.63 -40.75
N LEU A 18 -33.34 -21.40 -41.16
CA LEU A 18 -33.80 -20.12 -41.69
C LEU A 18 -33.79 -19.02 -40.62
N VAL A 19 -34.20 -19.33 -39.39
CA VAL A 19 -34.11 -18.39 -38.25
C VAL A 19 -32.64 -18.11 -37.89
N ALA A 20 -31.77 -19.11 -37.93
CA ALA A 20 -30.33 -18.91 -37.73
C ALA A 20 -29.72 -18.07 -38.87
N ALA A 21 -30.12 -18.29 -40.12
CA ALA A 21 -29.67 -17.54 -41.29
C ALA A 21 -30.24 -16.11 -41.34
N LEU A 22 -31.49 -15.89 -40.92
CA LEU A 22 -32.06 -14.55 -40.73
C LEU A 22 -31.38 -13.84 -39.56
N GLY A 23 -31.15 -14.56 -38.46
CA GLY A 23 -30.48 -14.04 -37.28
C GLY A 23 -29.05 -13.61 -37.57
N THR A 24 -28.30 -14.39 -38.35
CA THR A 24 -26.97 -13.99 -38.83
C THR A 24 -27.07 -12.81 -39.79
N THR A 25 -27.89 -12.88 -40.85
CA THR A 25 -27.99 -11.76 -41.81
C THR A 25 -28.42 -10.44 -41.17
N LEU A 26 -29.34 -10.44 -40.20
CA LEU A 26 -29.72 -9.26 -39.42
C LEU A 26 -28.59 -8.76 -38.51
N PHE A 27 -27.84 -9.66 -37.86
CA PHE A 27 -26.72 -9.28 -37.00
C PHE A 27 -25.50 -8.75 -37.77
N PHE A 28 -25.33 -9.23 -39.01
CA PHE A 28 -24.34 -8.78 -39.99
C PHE A 28 -24.84 -7.60 -40.85
N SER A 29 -26.07 -7.11 -40.63
CA SER A 29 -26.65 -6.02 -41.42
C SER A 29 -26.23 -4.63 -40.92
N PRO A 30 -26.29 -3.60 -41.80
CA PRO A 30 -26.13 -2.19 -41.41
C PRO A 30 -27.12 -1.74 -40.32
N LEU A 31 -28.28 -2.40 -40.18
CA LEU A 31 -29.27 -2.09 -39.15
C LEU A 31 -28.77 -2.40 -37.74
N ALA A 32 -28.02 -3.49 -37.58
CA ALA A 32 -27.40 -3.83 -36.29
C ALA A 32 -26.30 -2.82 -35.93
N THR A 33 -25.53 -2.35 -36.92
CA THR A 33 -24.57 -1.26 -36.73
C THR A 33 -25.29 0.02 -36.31
N HIS A 34 -26.34 0.42 -37.02
CA HIS A 34 -27.11 1.63 -36.69
C HIS A 34 -27.75 1.56 -35.29
N TYR A 35 -28.20 0.38 -34.87
CA TYR A 35 -28.70 0.19 -33.50
C TYR A 35 -27.59 0.33 -32.45
N VAL A 36 -26.43 -0.31 -32.63
CA VAL A 36 -25.29 -0.20 -31.70
C VAL A 36 -24.77 1.24 -31.61
N GLU A 37 -24.77 1.97 -32.72
CA GLU A 37 -24.34 3.37 -32.77
C GLU A 37 -25.45 4.36 -32.37
N SER A 38 -26.65 3.86 -32.05
CA SER A 38 -27.78 4.70 -31.68
C SER A 38 -27.66 5.25 -30.25
N GLY A 39 -28.24 6.44 -30.04
CA GLY A 39 -28.35 7.01 -28.70
C GLY A 39 -29.15 6.13 -27.73
N ALA A 40 -30.13 5.36 -28.22
CA ALA A 40 -30.92 4.45 -27.37
C ALA A 40 -30.08 3.29 -26.82
N PHE A 41 -29.20 2.71 -27.64
CA PHE A 41 -28.26 1.69 -27.18
C PHE A 41 -27.24 2.26 -26.19
N ARG A 42 -26.70 3.44 -26.48
CA ARG A 42 -25.79 4.16 -25.58
C ARG A 42 -26.41 4.38 -24.21
N VAL A 43 -27.63 4.93 -24.14
CA VAL A 43 -28.35 5.16 -22.87
C VAL A 43 -28.66 3.85 -22.14
N ALA A 44 -28.93 2.75 -22.85
CA ALA A 44 -29.10 1.44 -22.21
C ALA A 44 -27.79 0.94 -21.59
N MET A 45 -26.66 1.11 -22.27
CA MET A 45 -25.33 0.76 -21.77
C MET A 45 -24.91 1.62 -20.58
N GLU A 46 -25.20 2.92 -20.62
CA GLU A 46 -25.02 3.86 -19.50
C GLU A 46 -25.76 3.35 -18.26
N ASN A 47 -27.06 3.06 -18.38
CA ASN A 47 -27.87 2.58 -17.26
C ASN A 47 -27.37 1.26 -16.65
N GLU A 48 -27.00 0.28 -17.49
CA GLU A 48 -26.48 -1.01 -16.98
C GLU A 48 -25.07 -0.88 -16.39
N THR A 49 -24.22 0.00 -16.93
CA THR A 49 -22.88 0.27 -16.40
C THR A 49 -22.97 0.98 -15.05
N ALA A 50 -23.75 2.07 -14.97
CA ALA A 50 -23.99 2.79 -13.73
C ALA A 50 -24.51 1.86 -12.63
N LYS A 51 -25.50 1.02 -12.95
CA LYS A 51 -26.03 0.01 -12.03
C LYS A 51 -25.00 -1.03 -11.60
N GLY A 52 -24.18 -1.53 -12.52
CA GLY A 52 -23.16 -2.55 -12.25
C GLY A 52 -22.01 -2.03 -11.37
N LEU A 53 -21.64 -0.77 -11.57
CA LEU A 53 -20.54 -0.11 -10.87
C LEU A 53 -21.00 0.73 -9.67
N HIS A 54 -22.30 0.74 -9.37
CA HIS A 54 -22.93 1.49 -8.27
C HIS A 54 -22.74 3.01 -8.37
N PHE A 55 -22.93 3.55 -9.57
CA PHE A 55 -23.05 4.98 -9.82
C PHE A 55 -24.53 5.37 -10.06
N PRO A 56 -24.93 6.60 -9.69
CA PRO A 56 -26.27 7.12 -9.99
C PRO A 56 -26.48 7.30 -11.50
N ALA A 57 -25.43 7.69 -12.22
CA ALA A 57 -25.42 7.84 -13.67
C ALA A 57 -24.00 7.60 -14.21
N SER A 58 -23.92 7.29 -15.50
CA SER A 58 -22.67 7.24 -16.25
C SER A 58 -22.93 7.75 -17.66
N GLU A 59 -21.94 8.36 -18.29
CA GLU A 59 -22.05 8.92 -19.63
C GLU A 59 -21.00 8.28 -20.53
N TYR A 60 -21.44 7.64 -21.61
CA TYR A 60 -20.53 7.16 -22.65
C TYR A 60 -20.44 8.19 -23.76
N ALA A 61 -19.24 8.35 -24.31
CA ALA A 61 -19.05 8.96 -25.62
C ALA A 61 -19.73 8.12 -26.72
N PRO A 62 -19.97 8.67 -27.92
CA PRO A 62 -20.60 7.94 -29.01
C PRO A 62 -19.93 6.58 -29.26
N ILE A 63 -20.73 5.51 -29.22
CA ILE A 63 -20.26 4.15 -29.47
C ILE A 63 -20.23 3.94 -30.98
N ARG A 64 -19.08 3.52 -31.52
CA ARG A 64 -18.89 3.20 -32.94
C ARG A 64 -18.59 1.73 -33.09
N ARG A 65 -19.23 1.07 -34.05
CA ARG A 65 -18.98 -0.34 -34.34
C ARG A 65 -17.91 -0.45 -35.42
N THR A 66 -16.69 -0.81 -35.04
CA THR A 66 -15.58 -0.97 -36.00
C THR A 66 -15.58 -2.32 -36.70
N SER A 67 -16.18 -3.35 -36.08
CA SER A 67 -16.29 -4.66 -36.70
C SER A 67 -17.56 -5.41 -36.27
N TRP A 68 -17.82 -6.55 -36.90
CA TRP A 68 -18.93 -7.43 -36.54
C TRP A 68 -18.90 -7.88 -35.06
N VAL A 69 -17.73 -7.87 -34.42
CA VAL A 69 -17.50 -8.26 -33.02
C VAL A 69 -16.86 -7.17 -32.17
N THR A 70 -16.62 -5.97 -32.71
CA THR A 70 -15.86 -4.93 -32.02
C THR A 70 -16.63 -3.62 -32.02
N ALA A 71 -16.70 -2.99 -30.85
CA ALA A 71 -17.21 -1.63 -30.68
C ALA A 71 -16.18 -0.79 -29.92
N GLN A 72 -16.16 0.51 -30.20
CA GLN A 72 -15.27 1.49 -29.58
C GLN A 72 -16.07 2.66 -29.04
N SER A 73 -15.60 3.25 -27.95
CA SER A 73 -16.09 4.52 -27.42
C SER A 73 -14.89 5.35 -27.00
N GLU A 74 -14.93 6.66 -27.29
CA GLU A 74 -13.85 7.58 -26.94
C GLU A 74 -13.67 7.71 -25.42
N GLY A 75 -14.76 7.53 -24.65
CA GLY A 75 -14.65 7.47 -23.19
C GLY A 75 -15.94 7.16 -22.45
N LEU A 76 -15.80 7.00 -21.13
CA LEU A 76 -16.84 6.76 -20.15
C LEU A 76 -16.54 7.59 -18.91
N THR A 77 -17.50 8.39 -18.46
CA THR A 77 -17.40 9.13 -17.20
C THR A 77 -18.52 8.71 -16.25
N ALA A 78 -18.21 8.61 -14.96
CA ALA A 78 -19.18 8.42 -13.90
C ALA A 78 -18.68 9.09 -12.61
N SER A 79 -19.57 9.80 -11.92
CA SER A 79 -19.30 10.50 -10.68
C SER A 79 -20.27 10.10 -9.58
N ASP A 80 -19.95 10.48 -8.35
CA ASP A 80 -20.83 10.33 -7.18
C ASP A 80 -21.21 8.86 -6.89
N GLY A 81 -20.24 7.97 -7.02
CA GLY A 81 -20.44 6.55 -6.74
C GLY A 81 -20.90 6.30 -5.30
N GLU A 82 -21.81 5.34 -5.13
CA GLU A 82 -22.50 5.08 -3.86
C GLU A 82 -21.74 4.11 -2.94
N LYS A 83 -20.73 3.40 -3.47
CA LYS A 83 -19.97 2.36 -2.76
C LYS A 83 -18.46 2.63 -2.78
N ALA A 84 -17.66 1.62 -3.10
CA ALA A 84 -16.20 1.69 -3.09
C ALA A 84 -15.66 2.68 -4.13
N LEU A 85 -16.33 2.80 -5.27
CA LEU A 85 -15.97 3.76 -6.31
C LEU A 85 -16.59 5.12 -6.00
N LYS A 86 -15.80 6.17 -6.17
CA LYS A 86 -16.21 7.58 -6.05
C LYS A 86 -16.41 8.20 -7.43
N SER A 87 -15.45 7.98 -8.33
CA SER A 87 -15.51 8.41 -9.72
C SER A 87 -14.76 7.43 -10.62
N LEU A 88 -15.14 7.42 -11.89
CA LEU A 88 -14.53 6.66 -12.95
C LEU A 88 -14.46 7.56 -14.19
N ASP A 89 -13.29 7.67 -14.77
CA ASP A 89 -13.08 8.28 -16.08
C ASP A 89 -12.22 7.34 -16.91
N ALA A 90 -12.71 6.87 -18.05
CA ALA A 90 -12.02 5.92 -18.90
C ALA A 90 -12.00 6.45 -20.34
N HIS A 91 -10.87 6.29 -21.00
CA HIS A 91 -10.61 6.78 -22.35
C HIS A 91 -10.20 5.65 -23.28
N GLY A 92 -10.58 5.75 -24.55
CA GLY A 92 -10.16 4.79 -25.59
C GLY A 92 -10.66 3.38 -25.30
N ILE A 93 -11.96 3.21 -25.07
CA ILE A 93 -12.55 1.93 -24.71
C ILE A 93 -12.81 1.13 -25.98
N THR A 94 -12.20 -0.04 -26.11
CA THR A 94 -12.46 -1.01 -27.18
C THR A 94 -12.97 -2.31 -26.58
N ALA A 95 -14.17 -2.73 -26.97
CA ALA A 95 -14.78 -3.96 -26.48
C ALA A 95 -15.00 -4.97 -27.60
N ARG A 96 -14.56 -6.21 -27.38
CA ARG A 96 -14.82 -7.34 -28.27
C ARG A 96 -15.95 -8.21 -27.73
N PHE A 97 -17.07 -8.20 -28.44
CA PHE A 97 -18.27 -8.95 -28.12
C PHE A 97 -18.26 -10.35 -28.75
N ASN A 98 -18.76 -11.35 -28.01
CA ASN A 98 -19.05 -12.67 -28.53
C ASN A 98 -20.55 -12.79 -28.88
N PRO A 99 -20.92 -12.80 -30.19
CA PRO A 99 -22.31 -12.80 -30.64
C PRO A 99 -23.09 -14.05 -30.23
N TRP A 100 -22.39 -15.16 -29.98
CA TRP A 100 -23.01 -16.39 -29.51
C TRP A 100 -23.59 -16.26 -28.09
N GLY A 101 -23.13 -15.26 -27.32
CA GLY A 101 -23.67 -14.94 -25.99
C GLY A 101 -25.15 -14.56 -26.01
N VAL A 102 -25.64 -13.93 -27.08
CA VAL A 102 -27.04 -13.51 -27.21
C VAL A 102 -27.99 -14.71 -27.17
N PHE A 103 -27.61 -15.83 -27.78
CA PHE A 103 -28.42 -17.06 -27.81
C PHE A 103 -28.54 -17.73 -26.44
N VAL A 104 -27.61 -17.46 -25.52
CA VAL A 104 -27.67 -17.90 -24.11
C VAL A 104 -28.07 -16.76 -23.16
N ARG A 105 -28.55 -15.64 -23.70
CA ARG A 105 -29.00 -14.45 -22.95
C ARG A 105 -27.92 -13.87 -22.04
N GLN A 106 -26.69 -13.81 -22.55
CA GLN A 106 -25.53 -13.26 -21.86
C GLN A 106 -24.85 -12.21 -22.74
N TRP A 107 -24.53 -11.06 -22.17
CA TRP A 107 -23.57 -10.14 -22.79
C TRP A 107 -22.19 -10.70 -22.50
N ARG A 108 -21.51 -11.25 -23.51
CA ARG A 108 -20.18 -11.84 -23.36
C ARG A 108 -19.15 -10.97 -24.04
N PHE A 109 -18.35 -10.28 -23.25
CA PHE A 109 -17.19 -9.55 -23.75
C PHE A 109 -15.99 -10.46 -23.59
N SER A 110 -15.37 -10.79 -24.72
CA SER A 110 -14.18 -11.64 -24.76
C SER A 110 -12.95 -10.87 -24.32
N ASP A 111 -12.98 -9.56 -24.53
CA ASP A 111 -11.89 -8.64 -24.32
C ASP A 111 -12.46 -7.22 -24.17
N VAL A 112 -12.01 -6.47 -23.18
CA VAL A 112 -12.28 -5.04 -23.03
C VAL A 112 -10.95 -4.36 -22.78
N HIS A 113 -10.52 -3.54 -23.72
CA HIS A 113 -9.29 -2.79 -23.65
C HIS A 113 -9.61 -1.32 -23.38
N VAL A 114 -8.85 -0.69 -22.48
CA VAL A 114 -8.99 0.70 -22.08
C VAL A 114 -7.62 1.38 -22.16
N GLU A 115 -7.45 2.33 -23.07
CA GLU A 115 -6.16 3.01 -23.27
C GLU A 115 -5.68 3.71 -22.00
N SER A 116 -6.56 4.47 -21.35
CA SER A 116 -6.28 5.07 -20.05
C SER A 116 -7.52 5.22 -19.17
N GLY A 117 -7.33 5.28 -17.86
CA GLY A 117 -8.44 5.56 -16.96
C GLY A 117 -8.02 6.04 -15.58
N GLU A 118 -8.88 6.82 -14.95
CA GLU A 118 -8.78 7.29 -13.59
C GLU A 118 -9.93 6.70 -12.77
N VAL A 119 -9.59 6.09 -11.64
CA VAL A 119 -10.53 5.48 -10.70
C VAL A 119 -10.28 6.02 -9.31
N ALA A 120 -11.23 6.79 -8.78
CA ALA A 120 -11.17 7.25 -7.40
C ALA A 120 -11.94 6.29 -6.49
N ILE A 121 -11.32 5.84 -5.41
CA ILE A 121 -11.87 4.93 -4.40
C ILE A 121 -12.17 5.70 -3.11
N GLN A 122 -13.27 5.34 -2.45
CA GLN A 122 -13.68 5.91 -1.17
C GLN A 122 -14.01 4.83 -0.14
N ILE A 123 -13.85 5.18 1.13
CA ILE A 123 -14.29 4.36 2.26
C ILE A 123 -15.79 4.58 2.43
N TYR A 124 -16.57 3.49 2.44
CA TYR A 124 -18.02 3.54 2.62
C TYR A 124 -18.47 2.55 3.70
N GLN A 125 -19.61 2.82 4.33
CA GLN A 125 -20.24 1.89 5.24
C GLN A 125 -21.18 0.97 4.45
N ALA A 126 -20.86 -0.33 4.41
CA ALA A 126 -21.67 -1.30 3.68
C ALA A 126 -23.08 -1.41 4.28
N ASN A 127 -24.08 -0.91 3.56
CA ASN A 127 -25.48 -1.15 3.85
C ASN A 127 -26.00 -2.22 2.86
N PRO A 128 -26.43 -3.41 3.31
CA PRO A 128 -26.93 -4.44 2.40
C PRO A 128 -28.23 -3.99 1.73
N GLU A 129 -28.18 -3.77 0.41
CA GLU A 129 -29.37 -3.43 -0.37
C GLU A 129 -30.31 -4.64 -0.46
N ALA A 130 -31.61 -4.37 -0.32
CA ALA A 130 -32.65 -5.34 -0.65
C ALA A 130 -32.63 -5.61 -2.16
N VAL A 131 -32.54 -6.88 -2.56
CA VAL A 131 -32.59 -7.28 -3.96
C VAL A 131 -33.96 -6.89 -4.55
N LYS A 132 -33.99 -5.84 -5.38
CA LYS A 132 -35.23 -5.45 -6.07
C LYS A 132 -35.73 -6.62 -6.94
N PRO A 133 -37.00 -7.05 -6.81
CA PRO A 133 -37.53 -8.15 -7.59
C PRO A 133 -37.52 -7.78 -9.08
N LYS A 134 -37.04 -8.72 -9.92
CA LYS A 134 -36.98 -8.50 -11.37
C LYS A 134 -38.39 -8.52 -11.98
N PRO A 135 -38.73 -7.60 -12.91
CA PRO A 135 -40.00 -7.65 -13.63
C PRO A 135 -40.17 -8.95 -14.43
N TRP A 136 -41.42 -9.39 -14.64
CA TRP A 136 -41.76 -10.66 -15.31
C TRP A 136 -41.25 -10.77 -16.75
N PHE A 137 -41.05 -9.64 -17.46
CA PHE A 137 -40.49 -9.59 -18.82
C PHE A 137 -38.96 -9.65 -18.87
N SER A 138 -38.26 -9.65 -17.73
CA SER A 138 -36.81 -9.89 -17.67
C SER A 138 -36.39 -11.28 -18.18
N ILE A 139 -37.34 -12.18 -18.45
CA ILE A 139 -37.17 -13.47 -19.13
C ILE A 139 -36.83 -13.30 -20.63
N PHE A 140 -36.88 -12.09 -21.20
CA PHE A 140 -36.51 -11.86 -22.60
C PHE A 140 -35.22 -11.03 -22.77
N LEU A 141 -34.67 -10.48 -21.68
CA LEU A 141 -33.45 -9.67 -21.69
C LEU A 141 -32.21 -10.48 -21.30
N PRO A 142 -31.00 -10.11 -21.73
CA PRO A 142 -29.77 -10.71 -21.23
C PRO A 142 -29.66 -10.55 -19.71
N ASN A 143 -29.31 -11.62 -19.00
CA ASN A 143 -29.41 -11.68 -17.53
C ASN A 143 -28.08 -11.45 -16.79
N ARG A 144 -26.96 -11.55 -17.50
CA ARG A 144 -25.60 -11.41 -16.95
C ARG A 144 -24.64 -10.85 -17.99
N VAL A 145 -23.77 -9.95 -17.55
CA VAL A 145 -22.57 -9.53 -18.27
C VAL A 145 -21.43 -10.46 -17.84
N PHE A 146 -20.76 -11.09 -18.80
CA PHE A 146 -19.56 -11.88 -18.59
C PHE A 146 -18.40 -11.17 -19.25
N LEU A 147 -17.45 -10.73 -18.42
CA LEU A 147 -16.19 -10.14 -18.84
C LEU A 147 -15.13 -11.25 -18.72
N LYS A 148 -14.54 -11.66 -19.84
CA LYS A 148 -13.47 -12.67 -19.80
C LYS A 148 -12.13 -12.05 -19.38
N HIS A 149 -11.91 -10.80 -19.79
CA HIS A 149 -10.64 -10.10 -19.64
C HIS A 149 -10.89 -8.60 -19.81
N VAL A 150 -10.34 -7.79 -18.90
CA VAL A 150 -10.26 -6.33 -19.04
C VAL A 150 -8.80 -5.95 -18.89
N GLU A 151 -8.28 -5.18 -19.84
CA GLU A 151 -6.92 -4.65 -19.79
C GLU A 151 -6.97 -3.13 -19.88
N SER A 152 -6.14 -2.46 -19.08
CA SER A 152 -5.87 -1.04 -19.22
C SER A 152 -4.37 -0.79 -19.27
N GLU A 153 -3.92 0.01 -20.24
CA GLU A 153 -2.50 0.33 -20.40
C GLU A 153 -2.03 1.32 -19.33
N HIS A 154 -2.83 2.34 -19.04
CA HIS A 154 -2.51 3.39 -18.09
C HIS A 154 -3.69 3.66 -17.15
N SER A 155 -3.66 3.08 -15.97
CA SER A 155 -4.65 3.31 -14.92
C SER A 155 -4.07 4.10 -13.75
N ASP A 156 -4.80 5.15 -13.38
CA ASP A 156 -4.58 5.94 -12.17
C ASP A 156 -5.65 5.53 -11.14
N ILE A 157 -5.22 4.86 -10.06
CA ILE A 157 -6.10 4.38 -9.00
C ILE A 157 -5.83 5.23 -7.76
N THR A 158 -6.77 6.10 -7.40
CA THR A 158 -6.57 7.10 -6.34
C THR A 158 -7.50 6.86 -5.15
N TRP A 159 -7.05 7.24 -3.94
CA TRP A 159 -7.82 7.21 -2.71
C TRP A 159 -7.37 8.32 -1.77
N GLN A 160 -8.14 8.57 -0.71
CA GLN A 160 -7.77 9.54 0.34
C GLN A 160 -7.06 8.83 1.49
N PHE A 161 -5.87 9.29 1.86
CA PHE A 161 -5.11 8.80 3.00
C PHE A 161 -4.66 9.98 3.87
N ARG A 162 -5.13 10.01 5.13
CA ARG A 162 -4.87 11.12 6.08
C ARG A 162 -5.21 12.53 5.54
N GLY A 163 -6.21 12.63 4.66
CA GLY A 163 -6.63 13.90 4.05
C GLY A 163 -5.80 14.31 2.84
N GLU A 164 -4.83 13.51 2.43
CA GLU A 164 -4.04 13.70 1.22
C GLU A 164 -4.43 12.67 0.14
N LEU A 165 -4.25 13.06 -1.12
CA LEU A 165 -4.45 12.15 -2.26
C LEU A 165 -3.31 11.13 -2.30
N ALA A 166 -3.66 9.86 -2.24
CA ALA A 166 -2.78 8.73 -2.45
C ALA A 166 -3.23 7.97 -3.70
N GLY A 167 -2.33 7.21 -4.32
CA GLY A 167 -2.68 6.44 -5.50
C GLY A 167 -1.55 5.64 -6.11
N PHE A 168 -1.94 4.72 -6.99
CA PHE A 168 -1.07 4.15 -8.01
C PHE A 168 -1.31 4.90 -9.31
N PHE A 169 -0.24 5.39 -9.95
CA PHE A 169 -0.31 6.25 -11.13
C PHE A 169 0.41 5.59 -12.31
N GLY A 170 -0.19 5.62 -13.49
CA GLY A 170 0.35 5.06 -14.73
C GLY A 170 0.56 3.56 -14.66
N THR A 171 -0.34 2.83 -13.98
CA THR A 171 -0.22 1.39 -13.78
C THR A 171 -0.94 0.63 -14.88
N GLN A 172 -0.31 -0.37 -15.47
CA GLN A 172 -1.02 -1.30 -16.36
C GLN A 172 -1.86 -2.25 -15.52
N LEU A 173 -3.14 -2.34 -15.80
CA LEU A 173 -4.09 -3.13 -15.02
C LEU A 173 -4.70 -4.24 -15.88
N LEU A 174 -4.67 -5.45 -15.36
CA LEU A 174 -5.30 -6.62 -15.94
C LEU A 174 -6.30 -7.18 -14.94
N ILE A 175 -7.58 -7.20 -15.33
CA ILE A 175 -8.69 -7.72 -14.53
C ILE A 175 -9.20 -9.00 -15.17
N THR A 176 -9.23 -10.08 -14.39
CA THR A 176 -9.74 -11.38 -14.85
C THR A 176 -10.80 -11.93 -13.90
N PRO A 177 -11.81 -12.63 -14.41
CA PRO A 177 -12.87 -13.18 -13.58
C PRO A 177 -12.34 -14.35 -12.73
N HIS A 178 -12.61 -14.31 -11.44
CA HIS A 178 -12.38 -15.40 -10.49
C HIS A 178 -13.73 -15.84 -9.92
N GLY A 179 -14.42 -16.76 -10.62
CA GLY A 179 -15.76 -17.20 -10.23
C GLY A 179 -16.80 -16.08 -10.36
N SER A 180 -17.30 -15.58 -9.23
CA SER A 180 -18.20 -14.42 -9.16
C SER A 180 -17.50 -13.08 -8.92
N ASP A 181 -16.20 -13.14 -8.67
CA ASP A 181 -15.36 -12.04 -8.21
C ASP A 181 -14.25 -11.77 -9.25
N PHE A 182 -13.31 -10.87 -8.94
CA PHE A 182 -12.27 -10.46 -9.88
C PHE A 182 -10.87 -10.48 -9.26
N GLU A 183 -9.92 -11.00 -10.03
CA GLU A 183 -8.49 -10.84 -9.80
C GLU A 183 -7.97 -9.63 -10.57
N TYR A 184 -7.07 -8.90 -9.93
CA TYR A 184 -6.45 -7.69 -10.41
C TYR A 184 -4.94 -7.90 -10.40
N PHE A 185 -4.34 -7.82 -11.58
CA PHE A 185 -2.91 -7.83 -11.79
C PHE A 185 -2.49 -6.44 -12.22
N ALA A 186 -1.60 -5.83 -11.47
CA ALA A 186 -1.13 -4.49 -11.76
C ALA A 186 0.39 -4.52 -11.99
N THR A 187 0.89 -3.86 -13.02
CA THR A 187 2.32 -3.84 -13.38
C THR A 187 2.75 -2.47 -13.84
N GLY A 188 3.95 -2.06 -13.45
CA GLY A 188 4.43 -0.71 -13.75
C GLY A 188 3.68 0.37 -12.99
N GLY A 189 4.11 1.62 -13.18
CA GLY A 189 3.53 2.78 -12.51
C GLY A 189 4.22 3.14 -11.20
N ARG A 190 3.66 4.13 -10.50
CA ARG A 190 4.21 4.70 -9.27
C ARG A 190 3.18 4.81 -8.17
N LEU A 191 3.57 4.38 -6.98
CA LEU A 191 2.85 4.60 -5.74
C LEU A 191 3.21 5.97 -5.17
N LYS A 192 2.20 6.79 -4.89
CA LYS A 192 2.35 8.03 -4.13
C LYS A 192 1.37 8.02 -2.96
N MET A 193 1.87 8.25 -1.75
CA MET A 193 1.03 8.39 -0.57
C MET A 193 1.75 9.20 0.50
N ALA A 194 1.00 9.81 1.42
CA ALA A 194 1.59 10.44 2.59
C ALA A 194 2.36 9.41 3.44
N LEU A 195 3.49 9.83 4.03
CA LEU A 195 4.41 9.05 4.89
C LEU A 195 5.34 8.05 4.20
N VAL A 196 5.13 7.74 2.93
CA VAL A 196 5.97 6.82 2.15
C VAL A 196 6.59 7.62 1.00
N PRO A 197 7.89 7.44 0.68
CA PRO A 197 8.45 8.03 -0.52
C PRO A 197 7.72 7.56 -1.78
N GLU A 198 7.90 8.25 -2.91
CA GLU A 198 7.41 7.69 -4.18
C GLU A 198 8.13 6.37 -4.45
N LEU A 199 7.37 5.32 -4.79
CA LEU A 199 7.89 3.98 -5.08
C LEU A 199 7.38 3.52 -6.44
N ASP A 200 8.23 2.88 -7.23
CA ASP A 200 7.86 2.21 -8.46
C ASP A 200 7.14 0.89 -8.15
N LEU A 201 6.00 0.66 -8.78
CA LEU A 201 5.28 -0.60 -8.72
C LEU A 201 5.81 -1.56 -9.79
N ARG A 202 6.43 -2.65 -9.35
CA ARG A 202 6.87 -3.72 -10.27
C ARG A 202 5.71 -4.64 -10.59
N ARG A 203 4.99 -5.09 -9.56
CA ARG A 203 3.87 -6.01 -9.69
C ARG A 203 2.95 -5.93 -8.48
N ALA A 204 1.65 -6.04 -8.69
CA ALA A 204 0.65 -6.36 -7.67
C ALA A 204 -0.26 -7.48 -8.17
N HIS A 205 -0.66 -8.37 -7.26
CA HIS A 205 -1.71 -9.36 -7.50
C HIS A 205 -2.70 -9.32 -6.33
N ILE A 206 -3.94 -8.97 -6.64
CA ILE A 206 -4.99 -8.68 -5.67
C ILE A 206 -6.26 -9.44 -6.09
N LEU A 207 -6.95 -10.05 -5.13
CA LEU A 207 -8.29 -10.60 -5.29
C LEU A 207 -9.26 -9.79 -4.44
N ILE A 208 -10.32 -9.27 -5.06
CA ILE A 208 -11.38 -8.58 -4.34
C ILE A 208 -12.64 -9.43 -4.41
N THR A 209 -13.10 -9.90 -3.26
CA THR A 209 -14.37 -10.62 -3.12
C THR A 209 -15.38 -9.78 -2.35
N LYS A 210 -16.62 -10.26 -2.24
CA LYS A 210 -17.66 -9.61 -1.42
C LYS A 210 -17.29 -9.43 0.06
N THR A 211 -16.43 -10.27 0.61
CA THR A 211 -16.15 -10.35 2.06
C THR A 211 -14.68 -10.18 2.40
N LEU A 212 -13.79 -10.21 1.41
CA LEU A 212 -12.34 -10.24 1.62
C LEU A 212 -11.62 -9.53 0.47
N LEU A 213 -10.73 -8.62 0.83
CA LEU A 213 -9.66 -8.12 -0.02
C LEU A 213 -8.41 -8.96 0.30
N THR A 214 -7.87 -9.68 -0.67
CA THR A 214 -6.62 -10.42 -0.52
C THR A 214 -5.56 -9.82 -1.41
N VAL A 215 -4.44 -9.43 -0.82
CA VAL A 215 -3.23 -9.03 -1.52
C VAL A 215 -2.29 -10.22 -1.51
N TYR A 216 -2.18 -10.93 -2.62
CA TYR A 216 -1.29 -12.09 -2.71
C TYR A 216 0.18 -11.69 -2.66
N ASN A 217 0.53 -10.65 -3.42
CA ASN A 217 1.85 -10.05 -3.42
C ASN A 217 1.80 -8.66 -4.07
N ILE A 218 2.52 -7.71 -3.50
CA ILE A 218 2.86 -6.41 -4.06
C ILE A 218 4.38 -6.29 -3.99
N ASP A 219 5.03 -5.93 -5.09
CA ASP A 219 6.46 -5.70 -5.18
C ASP A 219 6.71 -4.24 -5.59
N LEU A 220 7.31 -3.49 -4.68
CA LEU A 220 7.63 -2.07 -4.80
C LEU A 220 9.14 -1.86 -4.68
N ALA A 221 9.65 -0.81 -5.31
CA ALA A 221 11.04 -0.38 -5.18
C ALA A 221 11.15 1.14 -5.29
N SER A 222 12.26 1.74 -4.83
CA SER A 222 12.53 3.17 -5.08
C SER A 222 12.82 3.42 -6.56
N ASP A 223 13.40 2.44 -7.25
CA ASP A 223 13.58 2.41 -8.71
C ASP A 223 13.27 1.01 -9.25
N SER A 224 12.44 0.93 -10.30
CA SER A 224 12.08 -0.31 -11.00
C SER A 224 13.28 -1.16 -11.43
N ARG A 225 14.46 -0.55 -11.68
CA ARG A 225 15.70 -1.22 -12.09
C ARG A 225 16.62 -1.56 -10.93
N SER A 226 16.34 -1.06 -9.74
CA SER A 226 17.19 -1.32 -8.59
C SER A 226 17.07 -2.77 -8.12
N ASP A 227 18.01 -3.13 -7.28
CA ASP A 227 18.13 -4.45 -6.71
C ASP A 227 17.35 -4.56 -5.37
N GLU A 228 16.82 -3.43 -4.89
CA GLU A 228 16.02 -3.34 -3.67
C GLU A 228 14.63 -3.96 -3.92
N SER A 229 13.95 -4.37 -2.85
CA SER A 229 12.55 -4.77 -2.96
C SER A 229 11.79 -4.55 -1.66
N ILE A 230 10.53 -4.15 -1.79
CA ILE A 230 9.55 -4.09 -0.71
C ILE A 230 8.40 -4.99 -1.16
N ARG A 231 8.29 -6.15 -0.53
CA ARG A 231 7.23 -7.12 -0.82
C ARG A 231 6.20 -7.09 0.28
N ALA A 232 4.92 -7.00 -0.07
CA ALA A 232 3.83 -7.02 0.88
C ALA A 232 2.72 -7.97 0.43
N GLY A 233 2.08 -8.64 1.39
CA GLY A 233 0.93 -9.50 1.17
C GLY A 233 0.07 -9.55 2.41
N GLY A 234 -1.18 -9.97 2.27
CA GLY A 234 -2.12 -9.97 3.39
C GLY A 234 -3.58 -10.01 2.97
N TYR A 235 -4.45 -9.76 3.92
CA TYR A 235 -5.88 -9.65 3.68
C TYR A 235 -6.53 -8.59 4.57
N ALA A 236 -7.67 -8.09 4.11
CA ALA A 236 -8.56 -7.23 4.87
C ALA A 236 -10.01 -7.69 4.68
N GLY A 237 -10.71 -7.92 5.78
CA GLY A 237 -12.13 -8.25 5.80
C GLY A 237 -12.99 -7.09 5.29
N ILE A 238 -14.03 -7.41 4.53
CA ILE A 238 -15.00 -6.47 3.99
C ILE A 238 -16.38 -6.75 4.61
N GLY A 239 -17.06 -5.67 5.03
CA GLY A 239 -18.43 -5.73 5.54
C GLY A 239 -18.49 -6.02 7.05
N LYS A 240 -18.92 -7.23 7.41
CA LYS A 240 -19.05 -7.64 8.83
C LYS A 240 -17.71 -7.98 9.44
N ASP A 241 -16.89 -8.71 8.70
CA ASP A 241 -15.49 -8.88 9.03
C ASP A 241 -14.74 -7.61 8.66
N LYS A 242 -13.93 -7.11 9.58
CA LYS A 242 -13.07 -5.94 9.39
C LYS A 242 -11.63 -6.25 9.75
N SER A 243 -11.32 -7.51 10.06
CA SER A 243 -9.98 -7.93 10.46
C SER A 243 -8.98 -7.63 9.36
N VAL A 244 -7.75 -7.31 9.76
CA VAL A 244 -6.66 -7.02 8.84
C VAL A 244 -5.44 -7.81 9.28
N ASP A 245 -4.72 -8.37 8.32
CA ASP A 245 -3.44 -9.03 8.52
C ASP A 245 -2.56 -8.72 7.29
N VAL A 246 -1.42 -8.08 7.51
CA VAL A 246 -0.50 -7.64 6.46
C VAL A 246 0.91 -7.97 6.89
N LYS A 247 1.65 -8.63 6.00
CA LYS A 247 3.07 -8.91 6.14
C LYS A 247 3.82 -8.18 5.06
N ALA A 248 4.89 -7.49 5.45
CA ALA A 248 5.80 -6.81 4.55
C ALA A 248 7.23 -7.23 4.84
N THR A 249 8.00 -7.51 3.80
CA THR A 249 9.44 -7.75 3.87
C THR A 249 10.13 -6.75 2.98
N PHE A 250 11.20 -6.14 3.45
CA PHE A 250 12.00 -5.20 2.67
C PHE A 250 13.46 -5.63 2.66
N ASP A 251 14.12 -5.43 1.54
CA ASP A 251 15.53 -5.76 1.35
C ASP A 251 16.26 -4.63 0.64
N ARG A 252 17.39 -4.21 1.23
CA ARG A 252 18.30 -3.19 0.72
C ARG A 252 17.62 -1.84 0.40
N VAL A 253 16.62 -1.44 1.18
CA VAL A 253 15.87 -0.20 0.97
C VAL A 253 16.64 1.01 1.52
N PRO A 254 16.92 2.05 0.72
CA PRO A 254 17.63 3.24 1.18
C PRO A 254 16.83 4.00 2.25
N ILE A 255 17.30 3.99 3.50
CA ILE A 255 16.57 4.58 4.63
C ILE A 255 16.38 6.09 4.49
N ARG A 256 17.28 6.76 3.76
CA ARG A 256 17.32 8.22 3.63
C ARG A 256 16.00 8.81 3.11
N ALA A 257 15.31 8.11 2.21
CA ALA A 257 14.04 8.59 1.64
C ALA A 257 12.89 8.57 2.67
N TRP A 258 12.96 7.62 3.61
CA TRP A 258 11.96 7.32 4.64
C TRP A 258 12.13 8.12 5.92
N LEU A 259 13.29 8.73 6.12
CA LEU A 259 13.59 9.51 7.31
C LEU A 259 12.90 10.89 7.30
N PRO A 260 12.53 11.44 8.47
CA PRO A 260 12.08 12.82 8.57
C PRO A 260 13.14 13.81 8.05
N ALA A 261 12.72 14.99 7.59
CA ALA A 261 13.59 15.95 6.90
C ALA A 261 14.88 16.30 7.68
N GLN A 262 14.79 16.39 9.02
CA GLN A 262 15.93 16.66 9.90
C GLN A 262 16.99 15.55 9.92
N TRP A 263 16.60 14.30 9.66
CA TRP A 263 17.48 13.13 9.68
C TRP A 263 18.09 12.81 8.33
N LYS A 264 17.49 13.28 7.22
CA LYS A 264 17.94 12.98 5.84
C LYS A 264 19.38 13.41 5.53
N ARG A 265 19.94 14.35 6.31
CA ARG A 265 21.32 14.84 6.16
C ARG A 265 22.31 14.14 7.09
N SER A 266 21.81 13.42 8.09
CA SER A 266 22.62 12.86 9.16
C SER A 266 22.67 11.34 9.15
N LEU A 267 21.72 10.68 8.50
CA LEU A 267 21.65 9.22 8.48
C LEU A 267 21.47 8.70 7.05
N SER A 268 22.30 7.74 6.68
CA SER A 268 22.24 7.00 5.42
C SER A 268 22.52 5.51 5.64
N GLY A 269 22.18 4.68 4.67
CA GLY A 269 22.30 3.22 4.74
C GLY A 269 21.14 2.52 4.05
N ASN A 270 21.20 1.19 4.03
CA ASN A 270 20.20 0.33 3.42
C ASN A 270 19.54 -0.54 4.50
N ALA A 271 18.22 -0.55 4.57
CA ALA A 271 17.47 -1.34 5.53
C ALA A 271 16.98 -2.65 4.90
N SER A 272 17.05 -3.73 5.70
CA SER A 272 16.43 -5.01 5.41
C SER A 272 15.68 -5.49 6.66
N GLY A 273 14.58 -6.21 6.47
CA GLY A 273 13.73 -6.60 7.59
C GLY A 273 12.35 -7.08 7.19
N GLU A 274 11.53 -7.29 8.21
CA GLU A 274 10.14 -7.72 8.07
C GLU A 274 9.26 -6.99 9.07
N VAL A 275 7.99 -6.84 8.71
CA VAL A 275 6.95 -6.25 9.54
C VAL A 275 5.69 -7.07 9.35
N HIS A 276 5.08 -7.48 10.46
CA HIS A 276 3.76 -8.06 10.51
C HIS A 276 2.84 -7.11 11.26
N TRP A 277 1.76 -6.69 10.61
CA TRP A 277 0.70 -5.88 11.19
C TRP A 277 -0.62 -6.64 11.14
N GLY A 278 -1.37 -6.61 12.23
CA GLY A 278 -2.72 -7.12 12.26
C GLY A 278 -3.65 -6.31 13.17
N GLY A 279 -4.93 -6.63 13.10
CA GLY A 279 -5.94 -6.04 13.98
C GLY A 279 -7.34 -6.58 13.73
N GLU A 280 -8.22 -6.44 14.71
CA GLU A 280 -9.64 -6.80 14.58
C GLU A 280 -10.38 -5.87 13.60
N ASN A 281 -9.86 -4.66 13.41
CA ASN A 281 -10.38 -3.66 12.49
C ASN A 281 -9.23 -2.75 11.99
N PRO A 282 -9.41 -1.95 10.92
CA PRO A 282 -8.35 -1.08 10.42
C PRO A 282 -8.06 0.14 11.31
N LYS A 283 -8.68 0.26 12.49
CA LYS A 283 -8.42 1.38 13.40
C LYS A 283 -7.20 1.12 14.27
N LEU A 284 -6.53 2.21 14.64
CA LEU A 284 -5.31 2.22 15.43
C LEU A 284 -5.48 1.51 16.78
N GLU A 285 -6.65 1.62 17.42
CA GLU A 285 -6.88 1.05 18.74
C GLU A 285 -6.87 -0.49 18.77
N SER A 286 -7.09 -1.13 17.61
CA SER A 286 -6.99 -2.58 17.47
C SER A 286 -5.68 -3.05 16.84
N SER A 287 -4.75 -2.12 16.60
CA SER A 287 -3.47 -2.40 15.94
C SER A 287 -2.52 -3.15 16.85
N LEU A 288 -2.02 -4.27 16.34
CA LEU A 288 -0.93 -5.05 16.92
C LEU A 288 0.03 -5.49 15.82
N GLY A 289 1.26 -5.77 16.19
CA GLY A 289 2.22 -6.26 15.22
C GLY A 289 3.62 -6.36 15.79
N ASP A 290 4.52 -6.81 14.94
CA ASP A 290 5.93 -6.97 15.22
C ASP A 290 6.75 -6.70 13.97
N GLY A 291 8.04 -6.48 14.15
CA GLY A 291 8.96 -6.32 13.06
C GLY A 291 10.40 -6.39 13.50
N ALA A 292 11.25 -6.73 12.54
CA ALA A 292 12.69 -6.73 12.69
C ALA A 292 13.28 -5.77 11.66
N LEU A 293 14.20 -4.92 12.09
CA LEU A 293 14.90 -3.98 11.24
C LEU A 293 16.40 -4.21 11.39
N ARG A 294 17.09 -4.29 10.26
CA ARG A 294 18.55 -4.25 10.18
C ARG A 294 18.99 -3.19 9.19
N VAL A 295 19.97 -2.39 9.56
CA VAL A 295 20.59 -1.39 8.67
C VAL A 295 21.99 -1.86 8.30
N HIS A 296 22.24 -1.91 7.00
CA HIS A 296 23.51 -2.25 6.37
C HIS A 296 24.17 -0.98 5.84
N GLU A 297 25.51 -0.95 5.90
CA GLU A 297 26.32 0.18 5.42
C GLU A 297 25.84 1.51 6.01
N GLY A 298 25.37 1.47 7.26
CA GLY A 298 24.78 2.62 7.91
C GLY A 298 25.86 3.65 8.21
N ARG A 299 25.55 4.92 7.94
CA ARG A 299 26.44 6.02 8.26
C ARG A 299 25.69 7.12 8.96
N VAL A 300 26.27 7.57 10.07
CA VAL A 300 25.75 8.68 10.85
C VAL A 300 26.74 9.81 10.80
N GLU A 301 26.35 10.92 10.19
CA GLU A 301 27.17 12.11 10.01
C GLU A 301 26.48 13.32 10.64
N ASN A 302 27.25 14.37 10.94
CA ASN A 302 26.72 15.67 11.36
C ASN A 302 25.81 15.62 12.60
N LEU A 303 25.99 14.65 13.50
CA LEU A 303 25.32 14.70 14.80
C LEU A 303 26.08 15.69 15.69
N PRO A 304 25.45 16.78 16.15
CA PRO A 304 26.11 17.79 16.97
C PRO A 304 26.74 17.23 18.24
N VAL A 305 26.25 16.07 18.72
CA VAL A 305 26.81 15.40 19.89
C VAL A 305 28.07 14.59 19.59
N LEU A 306 28.16 13.96 18.41
CA LEU A 306 29.32 13.12 18.05
C LEU A 306 30.55 13.98 17.76
N THR A 307 30.33 15.09 17.05
CA THR A 307 31.39 16.06 16.73
C THR A 307 31.98 16.69 17.99
N LYS A 308 31.20 16.74 19.09
CA LYS A 308 31.58 17.47 20.31
C LYS A 308 31.96 16.60 21.51
N LEU A 309 31.47 15.36 21.61
CA LEU A 309 31.80 14.45 22.73
C LEU A 309 33.10 13.69 22.51
N ALA A 310 33.51 13.47 21.27
CA ALA A 310 34.53 12.48 20.96
C ALA A 310 35.41 12.84 19.75
N GLU A 311 35.27 14.07 19.21
CA GLU A 311 35.82 14.46 17.89
C GLU A 311 35.48 13.42 16.79
N VAL A 312 34.32 12.77 16.91
CA VAL A 312 33.86 11.78 15.94
C VAL A 312 33.04 12.50 14.88
N GLU A 313 33.64 12.72 13.70
CA GLU A 313 32.96 13.36 12.57
C GLU A 313 31.87 12.46 11.96
N TYR A 314 32.06 11.15 11.98
CA TYR A 314 31.09 10.16 11.49
C TYR A 314 31.15 8.85 12.28
N LEU A 315 29.99 8.21 12.45
CA LEU A 315 29.89 6.80 12.83
C LEU A 315 29.64 5.95 11.61
N GLN A 316 30.38 4.85 11.52
CA GLN A 316 30.12 3.78 10.57
C GLN A 316 29.43 2.66 11.34
N LEU A 317 28.18 2.37 11.00
CA LEU A 317 27.37 1.36 11.68
C LEU A 317 27.69 -0.01 11.07
N ASP A 318 28.57 -0.75 11.75
CA ASP A 318 28.93 -2.13 11.40
C ASP A 318 27.79 -3.10 11.75
N ASP A 319 27.10 -2.84 12.86
CA ASP A 319 25.86 -3.52 13.24
C ASP A 319 24.83 -2.48 13.65
N CYS A 320 23.60 -2.62 13.15
CA CYS A 320 22.48 -1.78 13.51
C CYS A 320 21.22 -2.61 13.33
N SER A 321 20.69 -3.14 14.42
CA SER A 321 19.48 -3.94 14.41
C SER A 321 18.59 -3.63 15.60
N LEU A 322 17.28 -3.79 15.40
CA LEU A 322 16.28 -3.71 16.45
C LEU A 322 15.08 -4.58 16.11
N ASN A 323 14.41 -5.05 17.16
CA ASN A 323 13.12 -5.69 17.08
C ASN A 323 12.08 -4.74 17.65
N ILE A 324 10.96 -4.57 16.96
CA ILE A 324 9.82 -3.77 17.42
C ILE A 324 8.62 -4.68 17.58
N ALA A 325 7.87 -4.51 18.66
CA ALA A 325 6.58 -5.13 18.86
C ALA A 325 5.62 -4.08 19.37
N TRP A 326 4.40 -4.04 18.86
CA TRP A 326 3.40 -3.11 19.36
C TRP A 326 2.05 -3.80 19.57
N ARG A 327 1.36 -3.31 20.59
CA ARG A 327 -0.05 -3.57 20.86
C ARG A 327 -0.60 -2.29 21.43
N TYR A 328 -1.39 -1.57 20.63
CA TYR A 328 -1.83 -0.23 20.98
C TYR A 328 -2.39 -0.18 22.42
N PRO A 329 -2.00 0.82 23.25
CA PRO A 329 -1.13 1.97 22.96
C PRO A 329 0.35 1.78 23.35
N ARG A 330 0.83 0.53 23.45
CA ARG A 330 2.20 0.19 23.85
C ARG A 330 3.05 -0.24 22.66
N ILE A 331 4.29 0.24 22.63
CA ILE A 331 5.33 -0.12 21.67
C ILE A 331 6.57 -0.52 22.48
N ASP A 332 7.05 -1.74 22.27
CA ASP A 332 8.30 -2.24 22.83
C ASP A 332 9.35 -2.34 21.71
N ILE A 333 10.51 -1.73 21.93
CA ILE A 333 11.70 -1.83 21.07
C ILE A 333 12.74 -2.61 21.85
N LYS A 334 13.08 -3.81 21.37
CA LYS A 334 13.96 -4.77 22.02
C LYS A 334 15.14 -5.10 21.14
N ASP A 335 16.12 -5.77 21.74
CA ASP A 335 17.32 -6.26 21.05
C ASP A 335 18.00 -5.15 20.22
N ILE A 336 17.98 -3.91 20.73
CA ILE A 336 18.66 -2.78 20.11
C ILE A 336 20.14 -3.11 20.15
N SER A 337 20.79 -3.22 18.99
CA SER A 337 22.22 -3.43 18.82
C SER A 337 22.72 -2.42 17.81
N ILE A 338 23.56 -1.49 18.24
CA ILE A 338 24.21 -0.52 17.36
C ILE A 338 25.71 -0.55 17.67
N GLU A 339 26.55 -0.80 16.68
CA GLU A 339 28.00 -0.88 16.84
C GLU A 339 28.72 -0.11 15.72
N ASP A 340 29.65 0.77 16.13
CA ASP A 340 30.77 1.23 15.30
C ASP A 340 32.03 0.59 15.88
N LYS A 341 32.55 -0.40 15.16
CA LYS A 341 33.54 -1.35 15.66
C LYS A 341 34.81 -0.61 16.09
N GLY A 342 35.14 -0.74 17.37
CA GLY A 342 36.31 -0.11 17.96
C GLY A 342 36.09 1.33 18.44
N LYS A 343 34.87 1.86 18.33
CA LYS A 343 34.51 3.18 18.87
C LYS A 343 33.41 3.11 19.92
N LEU A 344 32.24 2.61 19.53
CA LEU A 344 31.00 2.71 20.29
C LEU A 344 30.14 1.48 20.09
N ARG A 345 29.48 1.03 21.15
CA ARG A 345 28.46 -0.01 21.12
C ARG A 345 27.28 0.39 22.01
N ILE A 346 26.08 0.21 21.52
CA ILE A 346 24.82 0.51 22.21
C ILE A 346 23.98 -0.75 22.23
N GLU A 347 23.54 -1.16 23.41
CA GLU A 347 22.66 -2.30 23.57
C GLU A 347 21.52 -2.04 24.55
N GLY A 348 20.29 -2.40 24.23
CA GLY A 348 19.23 -2.31 25.24
C GLY A 348 17.82 -2.44 24.71
N GLU A 349 16.90 -1.88 25.49
CA GLU A 349 15.48 -1.92 25.21
C GLU A 349 14.80 -0.63 25.68
N ILE A 350 13.74 -0.27 24.95
CA ILE A 350 12.93 0.92 25.18
C ILE A 350 11.47 0.50 25.05
N SER A 351 10.63 0.96 25.97
CA SER A 351 9.17 0.83 25.92
C SER A 351 8.54 2.21 25.90
N ILE A 352 7.52 2.35 25.07
CA ILE A 352 6.71 3.54 24.94
C ILE A 352 5.27 3.14 25.21
N GLU A 353 4.64 3.73 26.22
CA GLU A 353 3.22 3.50 26.52
C GLU A 353 2.52 4.83 26.71
N ARG A 354 1.48 5.11 25.91
CA ARG A 354 0.70 6.36 26.00
C ARG A 354 1.58 7.61 26.10
N HIS A 355 2.58 7.72 25.22
CA HIS A 355 3.54 8.83 25.16
C HIS A 355 4.58 8.88 26.29
N VAL A 356 4.56 7.94 27.24
CA VAL A 356 5.54 7.83 28.31
C VAL A 356 6.67 6.91 27.86
N LEU A 357 7.91 7.39 28.00
CA LEU A 357 9.13 6.70 27.61
C LEU A 357 9.77 6.04 28.84
N HIS A 358 10.08 4.76 28.75
CA HIS A 358 10.81 4.00 29.77
C HIS A 358 11.80 3.06 29.12
N GLY A 359 12.95 2.81 29.75
CA GLY A 359 13.87 1.79 29.25
C GLY A 359 15.28 1.96 29.78
N ALA A 360 16.16 1.10 29.30
CA ALA A 360 17.58 1.15 29.63
C ALA A 360 18.42 0.83 28.39
N LEU A 361 19.36 1.72 28.07
CA LEU A 361 20.40 1.47 27.09
C LEU A 361 21.75 1.35 27.78
N ARG A 362 22.51 0.33 27.41
CA ARG A 362 23.90 0.14 27.79
C ARG A 362 24.76 0.81 26.72
N LEU A 363 25.57 1.78 27.12
CA LEU A 363 26.51 2.48 26.25
C LEU A 363 27.91 2.01 26.56
N GLY A 364 28.60 1.47 25.56
CA GLY A 364 29.97 1.00 25.62
C GLY A 364 30.88 1.86 24.73
N PHE A 365 31.95 2.42 25.27
CA PHE A 365 32.95 3.18 24.50
C PHE A 365 34.33 2.56 24.69
N THR A 366 35.20 2.64 23.67
CA THR A 366 36.62 2.28 23.88
C THR A 366 37.31 3.38 24.68
N ARG A 367 38.34 3.01 25.47
CA ARG A 367 38.99 3.94 26.41
C ARG A 367 39.41 5.26 25.77
N ARG A 368 39.96 5.19 24.56
CA ARG A 368 40.38 6.35 23.76
C ARG A 368 39.30 7.43 23.61
N TYR A 369 38.03 7.03 23.52
CA TYR A 369 36.90 7.97 23.38
C TYR A 369 36.38 8.49 24.73
N LEU A 370 36.94 8.02 25.85
CA LEU A 370 36.64 8.48 27.20
C LEU A 370 37.81 9.25 27.84
N ASP A 371 38.92 9.46 27.13
CA ASP A 371 40.12 10.14 27.66
C ASP A 371 39.85 11.59 28.12
N TRP A 372 38.80 12.23 27.58
CA TRP A 372 38.35 13.56 27.98
C TRP A 372 37.60 13.58 29.32
N LEU A 373 37.11 12.43 29.81
CA LEU A 373 36.29 12.31 31.01
C LEU A 373 37.18 11.95 32.21
N PRO A 374 37.36 12.86 33.19
CA PRO A 374 38.08 12.55 34.43
C PRO A 374 37.38 11.40 35.17
N HIS A 375 38.16 10.46 35.71
CA HIS A 375 37.65 9.31 36.45
C HIS A 375 36.52 8.55 35.72
N ALA A 376 36.67 8.36 34.40
CA ALA A 376 35.66 7.69 33.56
C ALA A 376 35.16 6.35 34.13
N GLU A 377 35.99 5.65 34.90
CA GLU A 377 35.66 4.38 35.58
C GLU A 377 34.55 4.50 36.63
N GLU A 378 34.29 5.69 37.20
CA GLU A 378 33.20 5.90 38.15
C GLU A 378 31.82 5.86 37.46
N VAL A 379 31.75 6.33 36.21
CA VAL A 379 30.52 6.30 35.40
C VAL A 379 30.46 5.07 34.50
N PHE A 380 31.58 4.67 33.92
CA PHE A 380 31.74 3.49 33.06
C PHE A 380 32.48 2.38 33.82
N ASN A 381 31.77 1.79 34.77
CA ASN A 381 32.33 0.89 35.78
C ASN A 381 32.41 -0.59 35.35
N ARG A 382 32.05 -0.92 34.11
CA ARG A 382 32.07 -2.30 33.60
C ARG A 382 32.90 -2.39 32.33
N GLU A 383 33.95 -3.20 32.34
CA GLU A 383 34.72 -3.50 31.13
C GLU A 383 34.29 -4.84 30.53
N ARG A 384 33.94 -4.85 29.24
CA ARG A 384 33.60 -6.07 28.51
C ARG A 384 33.87 -5.90 27.02
N SER A 385 34.52 -6.89 26.42
CA SER A 385 34.80 -6.96 24.97
C SER A 385 35.55 -5.73 24.42
N GLY A 386 36.45 -5.13 25.22
CA GLY A 386 37.20 -3.94 24.82
C GLY A 386 36.46 -2.61 24.95
N TYR A 387 35.24 -2.63 25.50
CA TYR A 387 34.45 -1.43 25.77
C TYR A 387 34.27 -1.23 27.29
N LEU A 388 34.27 0.04 27.70
CA LEU A 388 33.86 0.51 29.02
C LEU A 388 32.38 0.88 28.95
N TRP A 389 31.57 0.24 29.78
CA TRP A 389 30.11 0.24 29.73
C TRP A 389 29.50 1.04 30.88
N THR A 390 28.43 1.75 30.56
CA THR A 390 27.49 2.33 31.53
C THR A 390 26.06 2.00 31.13
N THR A 391 25.15 2.01 32.10
CA THR A 391 23.71 1.89 31.84
C THR A 391 23.08 3.27 31.95
N VAL A 392 22.27 3.62 30.96
CA VAL A 392 21.51 4.87 30.88
C VAL A 392 20.03 4.50 30.97
N HIS A 393 19.37 5.05 31.99
CA HIS A 393 17.94 4.87 32.21
C HIS A 393 17.16 6.02 31.58
N PHE A 394 16.19 5.68 30.74
CA PHE A 394 15.30 6.63 30.08
C PHE A 394 13.97 6.72 30.83
N SER A 395 13.46 7.94 30.97
CA SER A 395 12.19 8.28 31.60
C SER A 395 11.56 9.52 30.92
N GLY A 396 10.39 9.96 31.36
CA GLY A 396 9.73 11.16 30.81
C GLY A 396 8.76 10.82 29.69
N THR A 397 8.64 11.71 28.71
CA THR A 397 7.76 11.53 27.55
C THR A 397 8.57 11.42 26.26
N ILE A 398 7.93 11.03 25.16
CA ILE A 398 8.56 11.05 23.84
C ILE A 398 9.01 12.48 23.47
N ASP A 399 8.22 13.49 23.85
CA ASP A 399 8.51 14.90 23.55
C ASP A 399 9.59 15.49 24.47
N GLU A 400 9.63 15.05 25.73
CA GLU A 400 10.60 15.48 26.73
C GLU A 400 11.30 14.27 27.37
N PRO A 401 12.17 13.57 26.61
CA PRO A 401 12.92 12.44 27.13
C PRO A 401 13.89 12.88 28.24
N LYS A 402 13.87 12.18 29.36
CA LYS A 402 14.78 12.35 30.50
C LYS A 402 15.73 11.17 30.59
N GLN A 403 16.97 11.43 30.98
CA GLN A 403 17.99 10.41 31.20
C GLN A 403 18.90 10.75 32.38
N ASP A 404 19.51 9.72 32.97
CA ASP A 404 20.32 9.78 34.20
C ASP A 404 21.83 9.94 33.97
N LEU A 405 22.32 9.77 32.74
CA LEU A 405 23.74 9.88 32.40
C LEU A 405 24.28 11.31 32.48
N SER A 406 23.58 12.32 31.95
CA SER A 406 24.08 13.70 32.00
C SER A 406 24.23 14.22 33.43
N PRO A 407 23.27 14.01 34.36
CA PRO A 407 23.48 14.32 35.77
C PRO A 407 24.73 13.66 36.37
N ARG A 408 24.95 12.36 36.10
CA ARG A 408 26.12 11.61 36.60
C ARG A 408 27.44 12.16 36.06
N ILE A 409 27.50 12.52 34.78
CA ILE A 409 28.69 13.15 34.19
C ILE A 409 28.92 14.56 34.78
N ILE A 410 27.86 15.36 34.97
CA ILE A 410 27.95 16.69 35.57
C ILE A 410 28.54 16.62 36.98
N GLU A 411 28.20 15.59 37.76
CA GLU A 411 28.73 15.38 39.11
C GLU A 411 30.25 15.19 39.11
N LEU A 412 30.78 14.37 38.21
CA LEU A 412 32.24 14.20 38.03
C LEU A 412 32.96 15.51 37.72
N PHE A 413 32.33 16.39 36.94
CA PHE A 413 32.93 17.67 36.58
C PHE A 413 32.75 18.79 37.62
N LYS A 414 31.82 18.64 38.56
CA LYS A 414 31.75 19.54 39.72
C LYS A 414 32.97 19.36 40.64
N GLU A 415 33.58 18.18 40.61
CA GLU A 415 34.83 17.89 41.34
C GLU A 415 36.10 18.37 40.59
N SER A 416 36.00 18.79 39.33
CA SER A 416 37.09 19.43 38.56
C SER A 416 36.57 20.55 37.65
N PRO A 417 36.39 21.77 38.20
CA PRO A 417 35.62 22.84 37.58
C PRO A 417 36.46 23.65 36.59
N GLY A 418 36.44 23.24 35.32
CA GLY A 418 37.09 23.98 34.23
C GLY A 418 36.12 24.44 33.14
N ALA A 419 35.07 25.20 33.48
CA ALA A 419 34.24 26.10 32.65
C ALA A 419 33.80 25.72 31.19
N TYR A 420 34.11 24.54 30.65
CA TYR A 420 33.88 24.19 29.24
C TYR A 420 32.62 23.34 29.01
N LEU A 421 32.04 22.78 30.08
CA LEU A 421 31.07 21.68 29.99
C LEU A 421 29.61 22.10 30.09
N GLN A 422 29.32 23.29 30.63
CA GLN A 422 27.96 23.80 30.74
C GLN A 422 27.33 24.08 29.36
N LEU A 423 28.15 24.27 28.31
CA LEU A 423 27.73 24.42 26.91
C LEU A 423 27.51 23.08 26.20
N LEU A 424 28.24 22.02 26.56
CA LEU A 424 28.15 20.70 25.92
C LEU A 424 26.87 19.95 26.32
N PHE A 425 26.49 19.96 27.59
CA PHE A 425 25.38 19.12 28.08
C PHE A 425 23.99 19.70 27.87
N ARG A 426 23.84 21.03 27.82
CA ARG A 426 22.56 21.66 27.48
C ARG A 426 22.13 21.32 26.04
N GLN A 427 23.10 21.03 25.17
CA GLN A 427 22.85 20.67 23.76
C GLN A 427 22.54 19.18 23.57
N PHE A 428 23.06 18.28 24.41
CA PHE A 428 22.70 16.86 24.38
C PHE A 428 21.23 16.62 24.77
N GLY A 429 20.76 17.29 25.83
CA GLY A 429 19.34 17.28 26.20
C GLY A 429 18.45 17.87 25.11
N ASN A 430 18.85 19.01 24.52
CA ASN A 430 18.13 19.61 23.40
C ASN A 430 18.13 18.71 22.14
N TRP A 431 19.17 17.92 21.91
CA TRP A 431 19.19 16.97 20.79
C TRP A 431 18.30 15.76 21.06
N LEU A 432 18.29 15.18 22.27
CA LEU A 432 17.33 14.12 22.62
C LEU A 432 15.89 14.62 22.45
N ASN A 433 15.60 15.83 22.94
CA ASN A 433 14.30 16.47 22.74
C ASN A 433 13.99 16.73 21.26
N LYS A 434 14.95 17.14 20.42
CA LYS A 434 14.74 17.31 18.96
C LYS A 434 14.69 15.99 18.17
N THR A 435 15.23 14.92 18.73
CA THR A 435 15.38 13.62 18.07
C THR A 435 14.17 12.74 18.30
N PHE A 436 13.64 12.78 19.53
CA PHE A 436 12.49 12.02 19.95
C PHE A 436 11.23 12.89 20.06
N GLY A 437 11.34 14.19 20.32
CA GLY A 437 10.23 15.12 20.24
C GLY A 437 9.93 15.49 18.81
N GLY A 438 8.80 14.98 18.32
CA GLY A 438 8.19 15.48 17.10
C GLY A 438 7.62 16.85 17.38
N ASP A 439 8.22 17.90 16.82
CA ASP A 439 7.52 19.17 16.65
C ASP A 439 6.40 18.91 15.63
N HIS A 440 5.16 18.85 16.13
CA HIS A 440 3.96 18.94 15.31
C HIS A 440 3.75 20.37 14.81
#